data_AF-A0A7W3TP41-F1
#
_entry.id   AF-A0A7W3TP41-F1
#
_cell.length_a   1.000
_cell.length_b   1.000
_cell.length_c   1.000
_cell.angle_alpha   90.00
_cell.angle_beta   90.00
_cell.angle_gamma   90.00
#
_symmetry.space_group_name_H-M   'P 1'
#
loop_
_entity.id
_entity.type
_entity.pdbx_description
1 polymer ?
#
loop_
_entity_poly.entity_id
_entity_poly.type
_entity_poly.pdbx_seq_one_letter_code
_entity_poly.pdbx_strand_id
1 'polypeptide(L)'
;MSNSRDLDKTEALRAELVQAIVEDLGATESIALPFANVIVDYLQREYPGERLYIPKPGRQYDVSQMEVELRNGADASRVAGRHGITVRHLRRLFPGGLPKGGAEAA
;
A
#
# COMPACT_ATOMS: atom_id res chain seq x y z
N MET A 1 -32.12 20.31 6.69
CA MET A 1 -30.96 20.35 7.60
C MET A 1 -29.78 19.45 7.16
N SER A 2 -29.86 18.67 6.06
CA SER A 2 -28.73 17.82 5.61
C SER A 2 -27.60 18.58 4.92
N ASN A 3 -27.91 19.60 4.11
CA ASN A 3 -26.90 20.31 3.29
C ASN A 3 -25.70 20.86 4.09
N SER A 4 -25.92 21.39 5.30
CA SER A 4 -24.83 21.97 6.10
C SER A 4 -23.82 20.91 6.54
N ARG A 5 -24.27 19.72 6.93
CA ARG A 5 -23.39 18.64 7.41
C ARG A 5 -22.58 18.01 6.28
N ASP A 6 -23.14 17.96 5.08
CA ASP A 6 -22.46 17.38 3.91
C ASP A 6 -21.42 18.35 3.35
N LEU A 7 -21.69 19.67 3.41
CA LEU A 7 -20.71 20.71 3.16
C LEU A 7 -19.55 20.64 4.17
N ASP A 8 -19.85 20.50 5.47
CA ASP A 8 -18.81 20.41 6.51
C ASP A 8 -17.87 19.22 6.29
N LYS A 9 -18.39 18.05 5.87
CA LYS A 9 -17.57 16.87 5.58
C LYS A 9 -16.72 17.02 4.33
N THR A 10 -17.25 17.69 3.30
CA THR A 10 -16.52 17.95 2.06
C THR A 10 -15.33 18.86 2.33
N GLU A 11 -15.55 19.93 3.11
CA GLU A 11 -14.47 20.84 3.49
C GLU A 11 -13.47 20.19 4.45
N ALA A 12 -13.92 19.31 5.35
CA ALA A 12 -13.02 18.50 6.17
C ALA A 12 -12.10 17.61 5.31
N LEU A 13 -12.65 16.88 4.34
CA LEU A 13 -11.85 16.06 3.42
C LEU A 13 -10.86 16.92 2.61
N ARG A 14 -11.29 18.10 2.15
CA ARG A 14 -10.42 19.04 1.43
C ARG A 14 -9.24 19.46 2.32
N ALA A 15 -9.48 19.82 3.57
CA ALA A 15 -8.44 20.20 4.52
C ALA A 15 -7.47 19.04 4.83
N GLU A 16 -7.99 17.82 5.01
CA GLU A 16 -7.17 16.62 5.20
C GLU A 16 -6.23 16.35 4.01
N LEU A 17 -6.74 16.49 2.77
CA LEU A 17 -5.94 16.32 1.56
C LEU A 17 -4.86 17.40 1.43
N VAL A 18 -5.20 18.66 1.73
CA VAL A 18 -4.23 19.77 1.72
C VAL A 18 -3.09 19.49 2.69
N GLN A 19 -3.42 19.08 3.92
CA GLN A 19 -2.42 18.77 4.94
C GLN A 19 -1.52 17.61 4.50
N ALA A 20 -2.09 16.52 3.99
CA ALA A 20 -1.31 15.37 3.51
C ALA A 20 -0.34 15.77 2.39
N ILE A 21 -0.77 16.62 1.45
CA ILE A 21 0.07 17.12 0.35
C ILE A 21 1.21 17.99 0.88
N VAL A 22 0.93 18.89 1.83
CA VAL A 22 1.95 19.73 2.47
C VAL A 22 2.99 18.87 3.19
N GLU A 23 2.56 17.86 3.95
CA GLU A 23 3.43 17.01 4.75
C GLU A 23 4.31 16.08 3.91
N ASP A 24 3.73 15.38 2.92
CA ASP A 24 4.48 14.38 2.14
C ASP A 24 5.36 14.99 1.04
N LEU A 25 4.95 16.14 0.48
CA LEU A 25 5.64 16.76 -0.67
C LEU A 25 6.41 18.03 -0.30
N GLY A 26 6.30 18.51 0.96
CA GLY A 26 6.93 19.75 1.40
C GLY A 26 6.40 20.99 0.67
N ALA A 27 5.18 20.92 0.13
CA ALA A 27 4.55 22.00 -0.62
C ALA A 27 3.96 23.06 0.32
N THR A 28 3.75 24.27 -0.19
CA THR A 28 2.95 25.28 0.52
C THR A 28 1.46 25.01 0.35
N GLU A 29 0.66 25.45 1.31
CA GLU A 29 -0.80 25.31 1.26
C GLU A 29 -1.41 25.89 -0.03
N SER A 30 -0.88 27.02 -0.49
CA SER A 30 -1.29 27.68 -1.74
C SER A 30 -1.10 26.81 -2.99
N ILE A 31 -0.12 25.90 -2.97
CA ILE A 31 0.12 24.94 -4.04
C ILE A 31 -0.74 23.69 -3.84
N ALA A 32 -0.93 23.25 -2.60
CA ALA A 32 -1.69 22.05 -2.26
C ALA A 32 -3.20 22.18 -2.53
N LEU A 33 -3.78 23.34 -2.25
CA LEU A 33 -5.22 23.59 -2.34
C LEU A 33 -5.81 23.31 -3.74
N PRO A 34 -5.23 23.79 -4.86
CA PRO A 34 -5.69 23.43 -6.19
C PRO A 34 -5.75 21.91 -6.45
N PHE A 35 -4.77 21.14 -5.97
CA PHE A 35 -4.77 19.68 -6.14
C PHE A 35 -5.86 19.01 -5.31
N ALA A 36 -6.02 19.43 -4.05
CA ALA A 36 -7.10 18.94 -3.19
C ALA A 36 -8.47 19.21 -3.82
N ASN A 37 -8.66 20.39 -4.42
CA ASN A 37 -9.90 20.74 -5.14
C ASN A 37 -10.18 19.79 -6.30
N VAL A 38 -9.19 19.54 -7.15
CA VAL A 38 -9.34 18.61 -8.29
C VAL A 38 -9.77 17.21 -7.83
N ILE A 39 -9.18 16.71 -6.74
CA ILE A 39 -9.51 15.40 -6.18
C ILE A 39 -10.94 15.38 -5.63
N VAL A 40 -11.31 16.35 -4.81
CA VAL A 40 -12.66 16.43 -4.23
C VAL A 40 -13.72 16.55 -5.34
N ASP A 41 -13.49 17.42 -6.32
CA ASP A 41 -14.42 17.61 -7.45
C ASP A 41 -14.57 16.33 -8.27
N TYR A 42 -13.48 15.59 -8.49
CA TYR A 42 -13.52 14.28 -9.14
C TYR A 42 -14.34 13.27 -8.33
N LEU A 43 -14.12 13.17 -7.02
CA LEU A 43 -14.84 12.23 -6.15
C LEU A 43 -16.35 12.55 -6.11
N GLN A 44 -16.71 13.83 -6.03
CA GLN A 44 -18.11 14.26 -6.04
C GLN A 44 -18.80 13.98 -7.38
N ARG A 45 -18.07 14.10 -8.50
CA ARG A 45 -18.61 13.83 -9.84
C ARG A 45 -18.78 12.34 -10.12
N GLU A 46 -17.77 11.53 -9.83
CA GLU A 46 -17.75 10.11 -10.24
C GLU A 46 -18.39 9.18 -9.21
N TYR A 47 -18.37 9.53 -7.91
CA TYR A 47 -18.84 8.67 -6.82
C TYR A 47 -19.83 9.37 -5.88
N PRO A 48 -20.89 10.03 -6.40
CA PRO A 48 -21.81 10.80 -5.57
C PRO A 48 -22.58 9.89 -4.60
N GLY A 49 -22.43 10.14 -3.30
CA GLY A 49 -23.12 9.40 -2.24
C GLY A 49 -22.58 8.00 -1.97
N GLU A 50 -21.51 7.58 -2.67
CA GLU A 50 -20.90 6.28 -2.46
C GLU A 50 -19.94 6.25 -1.27
N ARG A 51 -19.71 5.04 -0.72
CA ARG A 51 -18.67 4.78 0.27
C ARG A 51 -17.54 4.00 -0.39
N LEU A 52 -16.43 4.69 -0.66
CA LEU A 52 -15.26 4.07 -1.26
C LEU A 52 -14.50 3.22 -0.23
N TYR A 53 -14.19 1.98 -0.60
CA TYR A 53 -13.25 1.15 0.13
C TYR A 53 -11.85 1.35 -0.44
N ILE A 54 -10.98 2.01 0.32
CA ILE A 54 -9.56 2.18 -0.02
C ILE A 54 -8.79 1.02 0.65
N PRO A 55 -8.37 -0.01 -0.10
CA PRO A 55 -7.61 -1.11 0.48
C PRO A 55 -6.23 -0.61 0.94
N LYS A 56 -5.73 -1.17 2.05
CA LYS A 56 -4.33 -0.94 2.44
C LYS A 56 -3.42 -1.37 1.28
N PRO A 57 -2.37 -0.60 0.94
CA PRO A 57 -1.39 -1.03 -0.03
C PRO A 57 -0.88 -2.41 0.37
N GLY A 58 -0.88 -3.35 -0.58
CA GLY A 58 -0.43 -4.71 -0.35
C GLY A 58 0.99 -4.69 0.21
N ARG A 59 1.26 -5.51 1.23
CA ARG A 59 2.62 -5.65 1.77
C ARG A 59 3.56 -6.03 0.63
N GLN A 60 4.49 -5.16 0.28
CA GLN A 60 5.56 -5.49 -0.64
C GLN A 60 6.49 -6.48 0.06
N TYR A 61 6.71 -7.64 -0.57
CA TYR A 61 7.62 -8.65 -0.08
C TYR A 61 8.91 -8.54 -0.87
N ASP A 62 10.05 -8.45 -0.17
CA ASP A 62 11.35 -8.54 -0.81
C ASP A 62 11.64 -10.01 -1.17
N VAL A 63 11.04 -10.45 -2.28
CA VAL A 63 11.21 -11.81 -2.80
C VAL A 63 12.67 -12.10 -3.11
N SER A 64 13.44 -11.09 -3.54
CA SER A 64 14.86 -11.25 -3.88
C SER A 64 15.70 -11.62 -2.66
N GLN A 65 15.45 -10.97 -1.51
CA GLN A 65 16.12 -11.28 -0.26
C GLN A 65 15.75 -12.69 0.25
N MET A 66 14.47 -13.06 0.18
CA MET A 66 14.00 -14.40 0.53
C MET A 66 14.67 -15.48 -0.35
N GLU A 67 14.82 -15.21 -1.65
CA GLU A 67 15.45 -16.12 -2.59
C GLU A 67 16.92 -16.38 -2.25
N VAL A 68 17.68 -15.33 -1.93
CA VAL A 68 19.09 -15.43 -1.50
C VAL A 68 19.21 -16.27 -0.22
N GLU A 69 18.35 -16.05 0.77
CA GLU A 69 18.36 -16.85 2.00
C GLU A 69 18.10 -18.34 1.74
N LEU A 70 17.10 -18.63 0.90
CA LEU A 70 16.74 -20.01 0.54
C LEU A 70 17.87 -20.69 -0.25
N ARG A 71 18.51 -19.98 -1.18
CA ARG A 71 19.71 -20.44 -1.89
C ARG A 71 20.92 -20.63 -0.96
N ASN A 72 21.00 -19.90 0.13
CA ASN A 72 22.03 -20.09 1.16
C ASN A 72 21.71 -21.25 2.13
N GLY A 73 20.62 -22.01 1.88
CA GLY A 73 20.23 -23.17 2.66
C GLY A 73 19.42 -22.84 3.91
N ALA A 74 18.87 -21.63 4.04
CA ALA A 74 17.98 -21.30 5.14
C ALA A 74 16.67 -22.10 5.05
N ASP A 75 16.19 -22.59 6.20
CA ASP A 75 14.92 -23.31 6.26
C ASP A 75 13.73 -22.39 5.92
N ALA A 76 12.76 -22.93 5.17
CA ALA A 76 11.59 -22.20 4.70
C ALA A 76 10.74 -21.61 5.83
N SER A 77 10.66 -22.28 6.98
CA SER A 77 9.96 -21.77 8.17
C SER A 77 10.70 -20.59 8.76
N ARG A 78 12.05 -20.66 8.81
CA ARG A 78 12.89 -19.57 9.29
C ARG A 78 12.82 -18.33 8.40
N VAL A 79 12.87 -18.50 7.08
CA VAL A 79 12.72 -17.40 6.11
C VAL A 79 11.33 -16.78 6.23
N ALA A 80 10.28 -17.60 6.23
CA ALA A 80 8.90 -17.12 6.36
C ALA A 80 8.69 -16.32 7.66
N GLY A 81 9.19 -16.82 8.78
CA GLY A 81 9.13 -16.14 10.08
C GLY A 81 9.86 -14.79 10.07
N ARG A 82 11.07 -14.72 9.49
CA ARG A 82 11.87 -13.49 9.39
C ARG A 82 11.17 -12.41 8.57
N HIS A 83 10.44 -12.81 7.55
CA HIS A 83 9.70 -11.92 6.65
C HIS A 83 8.24 -11.69 7.06
N GLY A 84 7.81 -12.25 8.20
CA GLY A 84 6.47 -12.08 8.74
C GLY A 84 5.37 -12.64 7.84
N ILE A 85 5.65 -13.74 7.14
CA ILE A 85 4.71 -14.47 6.30
C ILE A 85 4.59 -15.93 6.73
N THR A 86 3.55 -16.60 6.23
CA THR A 86 3.42 -18.06 6.42
C THR A 86 4.24 -18.81 5.38
N VAL A 87 4.65 -20.04 5.68
CA VAL A 87 5.33 -20.93 4.70
C VAL A 87 4.46 -21.17 3.47
N ARG A 88 3.14 -21.23 3.63
CA ARG A 88 2.18 -21.33 2.51
C ARG A 88 2.24 -20.10 1.62
N HIS A 89 2.35 -18.90 2.20
CA HIS A 89 2.51 -17.66 1.45
C HIS A 89 3.88 -17.61 0.76
N LEU A 90 4.95 -18.00 1.45
CA LEU A 90 6.30 -18.10 0.86
C LEU A 90 6.30 -19.00 -0.39
N ARG A 91 5.68 -20.18 -0.33
CA ARG A 91 5.56 -21.08 -1.50
C ARG A 91 4.72 -20.49 -2.65
N ARG A 92 3.77 -19.59 -2.37
CA ARG A 92 3.02 -18.88 -3.42
C ARG A 92 3.86 -17.83 -4.14
N LEU A 93 4.82 -17.23 -3.44
CA LEU A 93 5.77 -16.29 -4.03
C LEU A 93 6.78 -16.97 -4.97
N PHE A 94 7.01 -18.28 -4.80
CA PHE A 94 7.90 -19.10 -5.63
C PHE A 94 7.14 -20.25 -6.32
N PRO A 95 6.38 -19.97 -7.41
CA PRO A 95 5.53 -20.97 -8.07
C PRO A 95 6.32 -22.13 -8.69
N GLY A 96 7.60 -21.94 -9.01
CA GLY A 96 8.53 -22.99 -9.47
C GLY A 96 9.13 -23.86 -8.36
N GLY A 97 8.70 -23.66 -7.10
CA GLY A 97 9.29 -24.31 -5.93
C GLY A 97 10.32 -23.43 -5.22
N LEU A 98 10.59 -23.74 -3.95
CA LEU A 98 11.56 -22.97 -3.15
C LEU A 98 12.98 -23.26 -3.66
N PRO A 99 13.81 -22.23 -3.88
CA PRO A 99 15.23 -22.40 -4.15
C PRO A 99 15.85 -23.25 -3.05
N LYS A 100 16.61 -24.29 -3.42
CA LYS A 100 17.38 -25.08 -2.48
C LYS A 100 18.84 -24.69 -2.60
N GLY A 101 19.48 -24.35 -1.48
CA GLY A 101 20.93 -24.25 -1.42
C GLY A 101 21.57 -25.62 -1.54
N GLY A 102 22.28 -25.86 -2.66
CA GLY A 102 23.28 -26.92 -2.80
C GLY A 102 22.75 -28.35 -2.88
N ALA A 103 22.21 -28.75 -4.03
CA ALA A 103 22.26 -30.13 -4.52
C ALA A 103 22.15 -30.16 -6.05
N GLU A 104 23.05 -29.46 -6.74
CA GLU A 104 23.32 -29.67 -8.17
C GLU A 104 24.73 -29.15 -8.51
N ALA A 105 25.74 -29.93 -8.11
CA ALA A 105 27.10 -29.92 -8.63
C ALA A 105 27.81 -31.20 -8.14
N ALA A 106 27.43 -32.33 -8.73
CA ALA A 106 28.20 -33.58 -8.74
C ALA A 106 27.91 -34.29 -10.06
#